data_AF-A0A328BQB9-F1
#
_entry.id   AF-A0A328BQB9-F1
#
_cell.length_a   1.000
_cell.length_b   1.000
_cell.length_c   1.000
_cell.angle_alpha   90.00
_cell.angle_beta   90.00
_cell.angle_gamma   90.00
#
_symmetry.space_group_name_H-M   'P 1'
#
loop_
_entity.id
_entity.type
_entity.pdbx_description
1 polymer ?
#
loop_
_entity_poly.entity_id
_entity_poly.type
_entity_poly.pdbx_seq_one_letter_code
_entity_poly.pdbx_strand_id
1 'polypeptide(L)'
;MPTNRTYRRRIHAPTVTPAQWAFLNDQPLDPEEGQRPFEHWMLECDFGLGFGGEARGGGYTRNLWQTLGQNVLGRWVVERPGTRPRCWWRYDAPEPRLRVGGVGDPMAALPSVASDLELGVPKSWLTRELAAYYGSPAPQVGDRYFGAQGPREANFRPPAWQPLAVTGVDPDDPPTFESQAAYLQRLDLFAEGEAERLDETAFLPEPIMIGGGAA
;
A
#
# COMPACT_ATOMS: atom_id res chain seq x y z
N MET A 1 -27.82 45.65 -27.36
CA MET A 1 -27.81 45.14 -25.97
C MET A 1 -26.97 43.87 -25.96
N PRO A 2 -25.82 43.82 -25.25
CA PRO A 2 -25.03 42.61 -25.12
C PRO A 2 -25.59 41.76 -23.98
N THR A 3 -26.12 40.57 -24.30
CA THR A 3 -26.59 39.60 -23.32
C THR A 3 -25.40 38.77 -22.80
N ASN A 4 -24.98 39.07 -21.57
CA ASN A 4 -24.02 38.25 -20.82
C ASN A 4 -24.67 36.89 -20.50
N ARG A 5 -24.49 35.92 -21.39
CA ARG A 5 -24.91 34.52 -21.17
C ARG A 5 -23.82 33.80 -20.41
N THR A 6 -23.84 33.92 -19.08
CA THR A 6 -22.97 33.15 -18.18
C THR A 6 -23.38 31.69 -18.27
N TYR A 7 -22.62 30.88 -18.99
CA TYR A 7 -22.85 29.45 -19.09
C TYR A 7 -22.50 28.82 -17.73
N ARG A 8 -23.50 28.64 -16.86
CA ARG A 8 -23.36 27.84 -15.64
C ARG A 8 -23.13 26.40 -16.09
N ARG A 9 -21.86 25.99 -16.15
CA ARG A 9 -21.47 24.59 -16.39
C ARG A 9 -22.12 23.79 -15.26
N ARG A 10 -23.20 23.05 -15.55
CA ARG A 10 -23.72 22.06 -14.62
C ARG A 10 -22.60 21.05 -14.45
N ILE A 11 -21.90 21.14 -13.32
CA ILE A 11 -20.97 20.10 -12.89
C ILE A 11 -21.88 18.89 -12.67
N HIS A 12 -21.85 17.94 -13.60
CA HIS A 12 -22.52 16.67 -13.41
C HIS A 12 -21.78 16.02 -12.24
N ALA A 13 -22.41 15.98 -11.06
CA ALA A 13 -21.89 15.16 -9.99
C ALA A 13 -21.79 13.75 -10.58
N PRO A 14 -20.61 13.11 -10.56
CA PRO A 14 -20.45 11.81 -11.17
C PRO A 14 -21.44 10.85 -10.50
N THR A 15 -22.32 10.24 -11.31
CA THR A 15 -23.17 9.15 -10.86
C THR A 15 -22.24 8.00 -10.45
N VAL A 16 -22.16 7.72 -9.15
CA VAL A 16 -21.32 6.65 -8.63
C VAL A 16 -21.93 5.31 -9.03
N THR A 17 -21.18 4.47 -9.73
CA THR A 17 -21.67 3.12 -10.05
C THR A 17 -21.62 2.22 -8.80
N PRO A 18 -22.44 1.16 -8.73
CA PRO A 18 -22.35 0.18 -7.63
C PRO A 18 -20.94 -0.38 -7.47
N ALA A 19 -20.23 -0.64 -8.57
CA ALA A 19 -18.87 -1.17 -8.54
C ALA A 19 -17.85 -0.17 -7.96
N GLN A 20 -17.92 1.12 -8.33
CA GLN A 20 -17.10 2.17 -7.72
C GLN A 20 -17.39 2.28 -6.23
N TRP A 21 -18.66 2.30 -5.84
CA TRP A 21 -19.04 2.42 -4.43
C TRP A 21 -18.55 1.23 -3.61
N ALA A 22 -18.74 0.01 -4.10
CA ALA A 22 -18.25 -1.21 -3.45
C ALA A 22 -16.73 -1.19 -3.31
N PHE A 23 -16.01 -0.80 -4.36
CA PHE A 23 -14.55 -0.69 -4.34
C PHE A 23 -14.04 0.31 -3.28
N LEU A 24 -14.63 1.51 -3.21
CA LEU A 24 -14.22 2.51 -2.21
C LEU A 24 -14.52 2.07 -0.77
N ASN A 25 -15.49 1.18 -0.57
CA ASN A 25 -15.89 0.63 0.73
C ASN A 25 -15.29 -0.77 1.02
N ASP A 26 -14.29 -1.22 0.26
CA ASP A 26 -13.70 -2.56 0.39
C ASP A 26 -14.76 -3.68 0.50
N GLN A 27 -15.86 -3.53 -0.25
CA GLN A 27 -16.94 -4.50 -0.29
C GLN A 27 -16.70 -5.45 -1.47
N PRO A 28 -16.98 -6.75 -1.30
CA PRO A 28 -16.98 -7.67 -2.42
C PRO A 28 -18.06 -7.23 -3.43
N LEU A 29 -17.78 -7.40 -4.71
CA LEU A 29 -18.82 -7.28 -5.72
C LEU A 29 -19.75 -8.49 -5.66
N ASP A 30 -21.04 -8.24 -5.87
CA ASP A 30 -22.03 -9.31 -5.99
C ASP A 30 -21.68 -10.20 -7.20
N PRO A 31 -21.48 -11.53 -7.01
CA PRO A 31 -21.22 -12.45 -8.11
C PRO A 31 -22.33 -12.48 -9.16
N GLU A 32 -23.58 -12.19 -8.78
CA GLU A 32 -24.74 -12.21 -9.68
C GLU A 32 -24.79 -10.98 -10.60
N GLU A 33 -24.11 -9.88 -10.25
CA GLU A 33 -23.88 -8.74 -11.14
C GLU A 33 -22.81 -9.02 -12.22
N GLY A 34 -22.23 -10.23 -12.21
CA GLY A 34 -21.36 -10.75 -13.26
C GLY A 34 -19.88 -10.54 -12.98
N GLN A 35 -19.09 -11.53 -13.41
CA GLN A 35 -17.62 -11.57 -13.38
C GLN A 35 -16.97 -10.18 -13.43
N ARG A 36 -16.18 -9.84 -12.39
CA ARG A 36 -15.36 -8.62 -12.23
C ARG A 36 -15.56 -7.65 -13.40
N PRO A 37 -16.60 -6.78 -13.35
CA PRO A 37 -16.86 -5.82 -14.40
C PRO A 37 -15.55 -5.14 -14.74
N PHE A 38 -15.27 -4.92 -16.02
CA PHE A 38 -14.02 -4.29 -16.48
C PHE A 38 -13.67 -3.03 -15.68
N GLU A 39 -14.68 -2.29 -15.20
CA GLU A 39 -14.57 -1.18 -14.26
C GLU A 39 -13.86 -1.53 -12.93
N HIS A 40 -14.20 -2.63 -12.26
CA HIS A 40 -13.52 -3.06 -11.03
C HIS A 40 -12.08 -3.48 -11.27
N TRP A 41 -11.83 -4.20 -12.37
CA TRP A 41 -10.47 -4.51 -12.78
C TRP A 41 -9.68 -3.23 -13.09
N MET A 42 -10.29 -2.25 -13.75
CA MET A 42 -9.68 -0.94 -13.98
C MET A 42 -9.35 -0.22 -12.67
N LEU A 43 -10.26 -0.22 -11.69
CA LEU A 43 -10.02 0.33 -10.36
C LEU A 43 -8.87 -0.39 -9.65
N GLU A 44 -8.86 -1.73 -9.66
CA GLU A 44 -7.77 -2.51 -9.08
C GLU A 44 -6.43 -2.30 -9.79
N CYS A 45 -6.41 -2.13 -11.11
CA CYS A 45 -5.18 -1.90 -11.87
C CYS A 45 -4.66 -0.47 -11.71
N ASP A 46 -5.55 0.51 -11.70
CA ASP A 46 -5.22 1.91 -11.43
C ASP A 46 -4.69 2.07 -9.99
N PHE A 47 -5.29 1.35 -9.04
CA PHE A 47 -4.82 1.23 -7.67
C PHE A 47 -3.51 0.44 -7.60
N GLY A 48 -3.49 -0.86 -7.86
CA GLY A 48 -2.33 -1.73 -7.60
C GLY A 48 -1.13 -1.56 -8.54
N LEU A 49 -1.36 -1.35 -9.84
CA LEU A 49 -0.30 -1.44 -10.87
C LEU A 49 0.13 -0.08 -11.40
N GLY A 50 -0.54 0.97 -10.94
CA GLY A 50 -0.21 2.33 -11.27
C GLY A 50 -0.36 2.67 -12.77
N PHE A 51 -1.29 2.01 -13.45
CA PHE A 51 -1.49 2.16 -14.90
C PHE A 51 -2.08 3.52 -15.33
N GLY A 52 -2.56 4.36 -14.41
CA GLY A 52 -2.90 5.75 -14.69
C GLY A 52 -1.82 6.69 -14.16
N GLY A 53 -1.21 7.55 -14.99
CA GLY A 53 -0.35 8.64 -14.50
C GLY A 53 -1.05 9.51 -13.42
N GLU A 54 -0.35 10.40 -12.73
CA GLU A 54 0.41 11.45 -13.43
C GLU A 54 1.86 11.09 -13.78
N ALA A 55 2.46 10.11 -13.12
CA ALA A 55 3.65 9.44 -13.69
C ALA A 55 3.84 7.96 -13.36
N ARG A 56 2.93 7.32 -12.58
CA ARG A 56 2.63 5.87 -12.52
C ARG A 56 1.78 5.53 -11.29
N GLY A 57 0.56 6.06 -11.25
CA GLY A 57 -0.54 5.37 -10.57
C GLY A 57 -1.68 6.22 -10.02
N GLY A 58 -2.89 5.98 -10.54
CA GLY A 58 -4.10 6.12 -9.76
C GLY A 58 -5.02 7.28 -10.11
N GLY A 59 -4.87 7.97 -11.26
CA GLY A 59 -5.61 9.22 -11.50
C GLY A 59 -7.13 9.05 -11.34
N TYR A 60 -7.70 7.96 -11.84
CA TYR A 60 -9.14 7.75 -11.77
C TYR A 60 -9.63 7.44 -10.35
N THR A 61 -9.00 6.46 -9.70
CA THR A 61 -9.37 6.03 -8.35
C THR A 61 -9.11 7.14 -7.32
N ARG A 62 -8.02 7.91 -7.50
CA ARG A 62 -7.72 9.09 -6.69
C ARG A 62 -8.77 10.18 -6.87
N ASN A 63 -9.20 10.47 -8.11
CA ASN A 63 -10.24 11.47 -8.36
C ASN A 63 -11.60 11.05 -7.76
N LEU A 64 -11.94 9.76 -7.85
CA LEU A 64 -13.11 9.20 -7.17
C LEU A 64 -13.01 9.38 -5.66
N TRP A 65 -11.86 9.03 -5.07
CA TRP A 65 -11.62 9.19 -3.64
C TRP A 65 -11.70 10.67 -3.20
N GLN A 66 -11.09 11.59 -3.94
CA GLN A 66 -11.17 13.02 -3.65
C GLN A 66 -12.62 13.56 -3.69
N THR A 67 -13.48 12.96 -4.53
CA THR A 67 -14.87 13.38 -4.68
C THR A 67 -15.78 12.76 -3.61
N LEU A 68 -15.55 11.50 -3.23
CA LEU A 68 -16.49 10.70 -2.44
C LEU A 68 -15.93 10.23 -1.09
N GLY A 69 -14.63 10.39 -0.84
CA GLY A 69 -13.93 9.84 0.32
C GLY A 69 -14.54 10.27 1.65
N GLN A 70 -14.97 11.53 1.77
CA GLN A 70 -15.66 12.01 3.00
C GLN A 70 -16.99 11.30 3.25
N ASN A 71 -17.77 11.00 2.21
CA ASN A 71 -19.02 10.25 2.35
C ASN A 71 -18.76 8.79 2.72
N VAL A 72 -17.72 8.20 2.12
CA VAL A 72 -17.27 6.83 2.43
C VAL A 72 -16.82 6.76 3.88
N LEU A 73 -15.97 7.69 4.34
CA LEU A 73 -15.50 7.74 5.73
C LEU A 73 -16.64 7.95 6.72
N GLY A 74 -17.56 8.89 6.46
CA GLY A 74 -18.69 9.15 7.35
C GLY A 74 -19.55 7.90 7.59
N ARG A 75 -19.73 7.07 6.55
CA ARG A 75 -20.38 5.76 6.68
C ARG A 75 -19.49 4.74 7.38
N TRP A 76 -18.23 4.64 6.96
CA TRP A 76 -17.27 3.66 7.44
C TRP A 76 -17.07 3.74 8.95
N VAL A 77 -16.88 4.94 9.50
CA VAL A 77 -16.66 5.10 10.95
C VAL A 77 -17.84 4.61 11.77
N VAL A 78 -19.07 4.66 11.25
CA VAL A 78 -20.25 4.13 11.92
C VAL A 78 -20.25 2.61 11.90
N GLU A 79 -20.02 2.01 10.72
CA GLU A 79 -20.10 0.55 10.52
C GLU A 79 -18.88 -0.21 11.04
N ARG A 80 -17.69 0.40 11.00
CA ARG A 80 -16.39 -0.21 11.29
C ARG A 80 -15.48 0.78 12.04
N PRO A 81 -15.85 1.21 13.26
CA PRO A 81 -15.03 2.15 14.03
C PRO A 81 -13.61 1.62 14.22
N GLY A 82 -12.62 2.52 14.31
CA GLY A 82 -11.23 2.16 14.55
C GLY A 82 -10.49 1.60 13.35
N THR A 83 -11.10 1.61 12.16
CA THR A 83 -10.47 1.16 10.91
C THR A 83 -10.70 2.16 9.79
N ARG A 84 -9.98 2.02 8.68
CA ARG A 84 -10.15 2.87 7.49
C ARG A 84 -10.14 2.01 6.22
N PRO A 85 -10.85 2.44 5.15
CA PRO A 85 -10.81 1.75 3.86
C PRO A 85 -9.42 1.81 3.23
N ARG A 86 -9.09 0.85 2.36
CA ARG A 86 -7.82 0.80 1.62
C ARG A 86 -7.52 2.09 0.86
N CYS A 87 -8.54 2.74 0.30
CA CYS A 87 -8.37 4.02 -0.40
C CYS A 87 -7.90 5.15 0.52
N TRP A 88 -8.37 5.19 1.77
CA TRP A 88 -7.90 6.18 2.75
C TRP A 88 -6.42 5.96 3.05
N TRP A 89 -6.01 4.70 3.29
CA TRP A 89 -4.61 4.36 3.52
C TRP A 89 -3.67 4.73 2.38
N ARG A 90 -4.18 4.67 1.14
CA ARG A 90 -3.39 5.00 -0.04
C ARG A 90 -3.26 6.49 -0.29
N TYR A 91 -4.31 7.26 -0.05
CA TYR A 91 -4.41 8.65 -0.53
C TYR A 91 -4.37 9.70 0.58
N ASP A 92 -4.85 9.38 1.78
CA ASP A 92 -5.06 10.33 2.86
C ASP A 92 -4.27 10.03 4.13
N ALA A 93 -3.80 8.79 4.33
CA ALA A 93 -2.98 8.46 5.50
C ALA A 93 -1.70 9.32 5.52
N PRO A 94 -1.44 10.07 6.61
CA PRO A 94 -0.30 10.98 6.67
C PRO A 94 1.05 10.27 6.72
N GLU A 95 1.08 9.07 7.31
CA GLU A 95 2.28 8.25 7.44
C GLU A 95 1.95 6.75 7.57
N PRO A 96 2.92 5.84 7.36
CA PRO A 96 2.76 4.41 7.59
C PRO A 96 2.51 4.07 9.07
N ARG A 97 1.99 2.86 9.33
CA ARG A 97 1.85 2.32 10.69
C ARG A 97 3.21 1.99 11.29
N LEU A 98 3.35 2.18 12.59
CA LEU A 98 4.57 1.86 13.32
C LEU A 98 4.68 0.37 13.62
N ARG A 99 5.87 -0.18 13.40
CA ARG A 99 6.25 -1.48 13.91
C ARG A 99 6.50 -1.37 15.41
N VAL A 100 5.88 -2.27 16.17
CA VAL A 100 5.96 -2.30 17.64
C VAL A 100 6.61 -3.58 18.17
N GLY A 101 6.96 -4.52 17.29
CA GLY A 101 7.63 -5.78 17.67
C GLY A 101 7.98 -6.69 16.48
N GLY A 102 8.42 -7.91 16.81
CA GLY A 102 8.81 -8.95 15.87
C GLY A 102 10.15 -8.74 15.15
N VAL A 103 10.58 -9.71 14.34
CA VAL A 103 11.86 -9.76 13.61
C VAL A 103 11.67 -9.90 12.10
N GLY A 104 12.47 -9.16 11.33
CA GLY A 104 12.45 -9.17 9.86
C GLY A 104 12.35 -7.78 9.25
N ASP A 105 12.85 -7.60 8.04
CA ASP A 105 12.81 -6.34 7.31
C ASP A 105 11.90 -6.43 6.07
N PRO A 106 11.19 -5.35 5.74
CA PRO A 106 10.37 -5.32 4.53
C PRO A 106 11.27 -5.36 3.29
N MET A 107 10.73 -5.83 2.17
CA MET A 107 11.44 -5.82 0.88
C MET A 107 11.92 -4.42 0.47
N ALA A 108 11.21 -3.37 0.90
CA ALA A 108 11.56 -1.97 0.68
C ALA A 108 12.85 -1.52 1.41
N ALA A 109 13.40 -2.35 2.32
CA ALA A 109 14.73 -2.12 2.88
C ALA A 109 15.85 -2.30 1.82
N LEU A 110 15.53 -2.93 0.69
CA LEU A 110 16.43 -3.04 -0.45
C LEU A 110 16.40 -1.75 -1.30
N PRO A 111 17.56 -1.17 -1.70
CA PRO A 111 17.61 0.10 -2.43
C PRO A 111 16.84 0.15 -3.76
N SER A 112 16.59 -1.00 -4.37
CA SER A 112 15.92 -1.11 -5.68
C SER A 112 14.41 -1.34 -5.59
N VAL A 113 13.86 -1.43 -4.38
CA VAL A 113 12.47 -1.81 -4.16
C VAL A 113 11.71 -0.65 -3.53
N ALA A 114 10.67 -0.17 -4.22
CA ALA A 114 9.81 0.86 -3.68
C ALA A 114 8.96 0.30 -2.52
N SER A 115 8.61 1.16 -1.56
CA SER A 115 7.67 0.81 -0.50
C SER A 115 6.30 0.49 -1.08
N ASP A 116 5.92 -0.78 -1.02
CA ASP A 116 4.56 -1.25 -1.30
C ASP A 116 3.85 -1.49 0.04
N LEU A 117 2.87 -0.63 0.34
CA LEU A 117 2.16 -0.61 1.62
C LEU A 117 0.70 -1.02 1.42
N GLU A 118 0.22 -1.90 2.28
CA GLU A 118 -1.18 -2.28 2.42
C GLU A 118 -1.64 -1.91 3.82
N LEU A 119 -2.67 -1.04 3.90
CA LEU A 119 -3.18 -0.50 5.18
C LEU A 119 -2.08 0.16 6.05
N GLY A 120 -1.11 0.82 5.42
CA GLY A 120 0.02 1.44 6.11
C GLY A 120 1.12 0.47 6.54
N VAL A 121 1.05 -0.81 6.18
CA VAL A 121 2.04 -1.86 6.55
C VAL A 121 2.71 -2.41 5.28
N PRO A 122 4.01 -2.74 5.29
CA PRO A 122 4.66 -3.37 4.14
C PRO A 122 4.00 -4.68 3.72
N LYS A 123 3.71 -4.81 2.42
CA LYS A 123 3.08 -6.00 1.85
C LYS A 123 4.06 -7.15 1.62
N SER A 124 5.30 -6.82 1.30
CA SER A 124 6.35 -7.78 0.95
C SER A 124 7.51 -7.71 1.92
N TRP A 125 8.04 -8.88 2.27
CA TRP A 125 9.05 -9.05 3.31
C TRP A 125 10.21 -9.90 2.86
N LEU A 126 11.40 -9.65 3.41
CA LEU A 126 12.58 -10.45 3.10
C LEU A 126 12.45 -11.84 3.75
N THR A 127 12.71 -12.89 2.98
CA THR A 127 12.90 -14.22 3.54
C THR A 127 14.29 -14.34 4.18
N ARG A 128 14.52 -15.37 5.00
CA ARG A 128 15.84 -15.65 5.59
C ARG A 128 16.90 -15.85 4.50
N GLU A 129 16.55 -16.51 3.40
CA GLU A 129 17.42 -16.76 2.26
C GLU A 129 17.79 -15.45 1.53
N LEU A 130 16.81 -14.58 1.28
CA LEU A 130 17.07 -13.28 0.64
C LEU A 130 17.92 -12.39 1.55
N ALA A 131 17.63 -12.33 2.84
CA ALA A 131 18.44 -11.58 3.79
C ALA A 131 19.88 -12.11 3.85
N ALA A 132 20.08 -13.44 3.85
CA ALA A 132 21.42 -14.04 3.80
C ALA A 132 22.14 -13.68 2.48
N TYR A 133 21.42 -13.65 1.35
CA TYR A 133 21.98 -13.25 0.07
C TYR A 133 22.45 -11.78 0.07
N TYR A 134 21.62 -10.85 0.55
CA TYR A 134 21.94 -9.41 0.59
C TYR A 134 22.87 -9.01 1.74
N GLY A 135 22.92 -9.79 2.82
CA GLY A 135 23.79 -9.60 3.98
C GLY A 135 25.15 -10.29 3.86
N SER A 136 25.36 -11.11 2.83
CA SER A 136 26.68 -11.70 2.57
C SER A 136 27.59 -10.71 1.84
N PRO A 137 28.91 -10.71 2.10
CA PRO A 137 29.86 -10.06 1.20
C PRO A 137 29.68 -10.63 -0.21
N ALA A 138 29.77 -9.77 -1.22
CA ALA A 138 29.66 -10.21 -2.60
C ALA A 138 30.57 -11.43 -2.80
N PRO A 139 30.06 -12.56 -3.33
CA PRO A 139 30.89 -13.73 -3.55
C PRO A 139 32.12 -13.26 -4.34
N GLN A 140 33.31 -13.75 -3.97
CA GLN A 140 34.51 -13.51 -4.76
C GLN A 140 34.32 -14.22 -6.10
N VAL A 141 33.63 -13.56 -7.03
CA VAL A 141 33.48 -13.99 -8.41
C VAL A 141 34.88 -13.83 -9.01
N GLY A 142 35.71 -14.86 -8.88
CA GLY A 142 37.09 -14.83 -9.36
C GLY A 142 37.10 -14.51 -10.84
N ASP A 143 37.63 -13.34 -11.22
CA ASP A 143 37.92 -12.76 -12.55
C ASP A 143 36.96 -13.02 -13.74
N ARG A 144 35.86 -13.74 -13.56
CA ARG A 144 34.91 -14.15 -14.59
C ARG A 144 33.55 -13.56 -14.27
N TYR A 145 33.43 -12.26 -14.53
CA TYR A 145 32.12 -11.64 -14.71
C TYR A 145 31.37 -12.40 -15.82
N PHE A 146 30.22 -12.99 -15.49
CA PHE A 146 29.30 -13.58 -16.47
C PHE A 146 28.94 -12.52 -17.52
N GLY A 147 29.47 -12.65 -18.74
CA GLY A 147 29.04 -11.88 -19.92
C GLY A 147 30.01 -10.84 -20.50
N ALA A 148 31.18 -10.59 -19.92
CA ALA A 148 32.12 -9.62 -20.47
C ALA A 148 33.01 -10.21 -21.60
N GLN A 149 32.44 -10.45 -22.78
CA GLN A 149 33.20 -10.44 -24.05
C GLN A 149 33.14 -9.05 -24.74
N GLY A 150 32.85 -8.00 -23.97
CA GLY A 150 32.97 -6.62 -24.44
C GLY A 150 34.41 -6.11 -24.37
N PRO A 151 34.78 -5.11 -25.19
CA PRO A 151 36.12 -4.53 -25.19
C PRO A 151 36.50 -4.06 -23.78
N ARG A 152 37.74 -4.35 -23.40
CA ARG A 152 38.38 -3.98 -22.12
C ARG A 152 38.39 -2.47 -21.92
N GLU A 153 37.27 -1.88 -21.53
CA GLU A 153 37.26 -0.54 -20.96
C GLU A 153 37.68 -0.63 -19.49
N ALA A 154 38.92 -0.22 -19.25
CA ALA A 154 39.71 -0.45 -18.05
C ALA A 154 39.25 0.29 -16.77
N ASN A 155 38.00 0.77 -16.66
CA ASN A 155 37.62 1.65 -15.55
C ASN A 155 36.23 1.41 -14.92
N PHE A 156 35.46 0.39 -15.32
CA PHE A 156 34.24 0.04 -14.56
C PHE A 156 34.63 -0.72 -13.29
N ARG A 157 34.99 0.02 -12.23
CA ARG A 157 34.91 -0.51 -10.87
C ARG A 157 33.43 -0.54 -10.52
N PRO A 158 32.78 -1.72 -10.42
CA PRO A 158 31.45 -1.75 -9.85
C PRO A 158 31.54 -1.09 -8.46
N PRO A 159 30.52 -0.32 -8.05
CA PRO A 159 30.48 0.21 -6.70
C PRO A 159 30.74 -0.93 -5.72
N ALA A 160 31.60 -0.68 -4.72
CA ALA A 160 31.91 -1.68 -3.72
C ALA A 160 30.59 -2.17 -3.11
N TRP A 161 30.24 -3.42 -3.38
CA TRP A 161 29.08 -4.07 -2.80
C TRP A 161 29.29 -4.09 -1.28
N GLN A 162 28.55 -3.25 -0.57
CA GLN A 162 28.50 -3.28 0.88
C GLN A 162 27.36 -4.21 1.30
N PRO A 163 27.63 -5.21 2.16
CA PRO A 163 26.56 -6.01 2.75
C PRO A 163 25.50 -5.12 3.37
N LEU A 164 24.23 -5.40 3.06
CA LEU A 164 23.12 -4.70 3.69
C LEU A 164 22.86 -5.33 5.06
N ALA A 165 22.68 -4.50 6.09
CA ALA A 165 22.24 -4.94 7.41
C ALA A 165 20.73 -5.19 7.40
N VAL A 166 20.30 -6.24 6.68
CA VAL A 166 18.90 -6.65 6.56
C VAL A 166 18.68 -8.03 7.18
N THR A 167 17.51 -8.23 7.76
CA THR A 167 17.11 -9.43 8.48
C THR A 167 15.90 -10.05 7.81
N GLY A 168 15.93 -11.37 7.58
CA GLY A 168 14.78 -12.09 7.06
C GLY A 168 13.71 -12.23 8.14
N VAL A 169 12.46 -12.37 7.75
CA VAL A 169 11.38 -12.55 8.71
C VAL A 169 11.56 -13.83 9.53
N ASP A 170 11.33 -13.70 10.83
CA ASP A 170 11.26 -14.83 11.75
C ASP A 170 9.81 -15.33 11.87
N PRO A 171 9.49 -16.56 11.42
CA PRO A 171 8.13 -17.10 11.56
C PRO A 171 7.69 -17.29 13.02
N ASP A 172 8.63 -17.46 13.96
CA ASP A 172 8.32 -17.64 15.38
C ASP A 172 8.17 -16.30 16.13
N ASP A 173 8.62 -15.21 15.52
CA ASP A 173 8.50 -13.83 16.03
C ASP A 173 8.20 -12.86 14.88
N PRO A 174 7.03 -12.96 14.23
CA PRO A 174 6.73 -12.18 13.04
C PRO A 174 6.61 -10.69 13.39
N PRO A 175 6.97 -9.77 12.47
CA PRO A 175 6.79 -8.34 12.66
C PRO A 175 5.36 -7.99 13.06
N THR A 176 5.23 -7.25 14.16
CA THR A 176 3.93 -6.76 14.66
C THR A 176 3.85 -5.25 14.54
N PHE A 177 2.69 -4.74 14.15
CA PHE A 177 2.42 -3.32 13.97
C PHE A 177 1.34 -2.83 14.92
N GLU A 178 1.38 -1.56 15.31
CA GLU A 178 0.28 -0.91 16.04
C GLU A 178 -1.04 -1.16 15.28
N SER A 179 -2.16 -1.46 15.94
CA SER A 179 -3.44 -1.67 15.22
C SER A 179 -3.89 -0.45 14.42
N GLN A 180 -4.89 -0.59 13.54
CA GLN A 180 -5.48 0.58 12.89
C GLN A 180 -6.05 1.58 13.91
N ALA A 181 -6.68 1.10 14.98
CA ALA A 181 -7.22 1.97 16.02
C ALA A 181 -6.11 2.69 16.81
N ALA A 182 -5.03 1.98 17.16
CA ALA A 182 -3.87 2.56 17.83
C ALA A 182 -3.19 3.63 16.97
N TYR A 183 -3.07 3.38 15.67
CA TYR A 183 -2.58 4.37 14.70
C TYR A 183 -3.46 5.62 14.67
N LEU A 184 -4.79 5.45 14.58
CA LEU A 184 -5.73 6.58 14.54
C LEU A 184 -5.69 7.37 15.86
N GLN A 185 -5.54 6.69 16.99
CA GLN A 185 -5.37 7.33 18.30
C GLN A 185 -4.11 8.18 18.36
N ARG A 186 -2.98 7.60 17.95
CA ARG A 186 -1.66 8.23 18.03
C ARG A 186 -1.59 9.53 17.21
N LEU A 187 -2.34 9.59 16.12
CA LEU A 187 -2.36 10.72 15.19
C LEU A 187 -3.57 11.65 15.36
N ASP A 188 -4.42 11.41 16.36
CA ASP A 188 -5.65 12.18 16.60
C ASP A 188 -6.58 12.23 15.37
N LEU A 189 -6.76 11.07 14.73
CA LEU A 189 -7.53 10.90 13.48
C LEU A 189 -8.90 10.24 13.69
N PHE A 190 -9.33 10.07 14.94
CA PHE A 190 -10.66 9.57 15.25
C PHE A 190 -11.74 10.61 14.91
N ALA A 191 -12.87 10.14 14.38
CA ALA A 191 -14.08 10.96 14.35
C ALA A 191 -14.65 11.13 15.77
N GLU A 192 -15.50 12.14 15.95
CA GLU A 192 -16.16 12.40 17.23
C GLU A 192 -16.95 11.17 17.71
N GLY A 193 -16.70 10.73 18.96
CA GLY A 193 -17.30 9.53 19.54
C GLY A 193 -16.89 8.20 18.89
N GLU A 194 -15.92 8.18 17.98
CA GLU A 194 -15.44 6.94 17.36
C GLU A 194 -14.66 6.07 18.34
N ALA A 195 -13.72 6.67 19.08
CA ALA A 195 -12.89 5.95 20.05
C ALA A 195 -13.70 5.33 21.19
N GLU A 196 -14.79 5.97 21.60
CA GLU A 196 -15.67 5.50 22.69
C GLU A 196 -16.40 4.19 22.36
N ARG A 197 -16.48 3.83 21.08
CA ARG A 197 -17.12 2.60 20.60
C ARG A 197 -16.17 1.41 20.52
N LEU A 198 -14.90 1.62 20.83
CA LEU A 198 -13.86 0.58 20.75
C LEU A 198 -13.56 0.02 22.14
N ASP A 199 -13.35 -1.29 22.20
CA ASP A 199 -12.78 -1.94 23.37
C ASP A 199 -11.24 -1.96 23.30
N GLU A 200 -10.61 -2.39 24.39
CA GLU A 200 -9.15 -2.48 24.50
C GLU A 200 -8.54 -3.43 23.46
N THR A 201 -9.28 -4.42 22.98
CA THR A 201 -8.76 -5.39 22.00
C THR A 201 -8.54 -4.76 20.64
N ALA A 202 -9.30 -3.71 20.29
CA ALA A 202 -9.11 -2.95 19.06
C ALA A 202 -7.72 -2.28 18.98
N PHE A 203 -7.05 -2.08 20.10
CA PHE A 203 -5.74 -1.42 20.19
C PHE A 203 -4.56 -2.40 20.24
N LEU A 204 -4.82 -3.72 20.25
CA LEU A 204 -3.77 -4.73 20.32
C LEU A 204 -2.95 -4.77 19.03
N PRO A 205 -1.61 -4.90 19.10
CA PRO A 205 -0.77 -5.03 17.92
C PRO A 205 -1.21 -6.17 17.00
N GLU A 206 -1.12 -5.93 15.69
CA GLU A 206 -1.46 -6.90 14.65
C GLU A 206 -0.17 -7.50 14.07
N PRO A 207 0.01 -8.84 14.11
CA PRO A 207 1.09 -9.50 13.39
C PRO A 207 0.84 -9.44 11.89
N ILE A 208 1.91 -9.31 11.10
CA ILE A 208 1.79 -9.47 9.65
C ILE A 208 1.41 -10.92 9.31
N MET A 209 0.45 -11.07 8.40
CA MET A 209 0.18 -12.37 7.79
C MET A 209 1.19 -12.58 6.66
N ILE A 210 2.28 -13.29 6.95
CA ILE A 210 3.20 -13.73 5.91
C ILE A 210 2.43 -14.78 5.11
N GLY A 211 1.93 -14.39 3.93
CA GLY A 211 1.25 -15.32 3.05
C GLY A 211 2.16 -16.52 2.82
N GLY A 212 1.75 -17.68 3.35
CA GLY A 212 2.48 -18.92 3.19
C GLY A 212 2.61 -19.25 1.71
N GLY A 213 3.73 -18.86 1.11
CA GLY A 213 4.19 -19.48 -0.12
C GLY A 213 4.23 -20.97 0.18
N ALA A 214 3.45 -21.75 -0.58
CA ALA A 214 3.38 -23.19 -0.43
C ALA A 214 4.81 -23.77 -0.31
N ALA A 215 5.06 -24.45 0.82
CA ALA A 215 6.27 -25.22 1.04
C ALA A 215 6.34 -26.41 0.09
#